data_AF-A0A3N5GV84-F1
#
_entry.id   AF-A0A3N5GV84-F1
#
_cell.length_a   1.000
_cell.length_b   1.000
_cell.length_c   1.000
_cell.angle_alpha   90.00
_cell.angle_beta   90.00
_cell.angle_gamma   90.00
#
_symmetry.space_group_name_H-M   'P 1'
#
loop_
_entity.id
_entity.type
_entity.pdbx_description
1 polymer ?
#
loop_
_entity_poly.entity_id
_entity_poly.type
_entity_poly.pdbx_seq_one_letter_code
_entity_poly.pdbx_strand_id
1 'polypeptide(L)'
;MERLPGDRPYRCPVLRSAAVYFGIVFGVGFMLGSVRVPFVVPWLGERSAELAEMPLMFIAIFLAAGYVVRRYGVSVTPRGWALVGVAALALLVCAELLLAVALAGRGVGEYIASRDPVSGSVYLGMLLAFAVMPWLRRGFGGSRSRDRADGA
;
A
#
# COMPACT_ATOMS: atom_id res chain seq x y z
N MET A 1 24.48 1.68 -39.35
CA MET A 1 24.27 0.95 -38.07
C MET A 1 23.66 1.92 -37.06
N GLU A 2 22.46 2.42 -37.39
CA GLU A 2 21.75 3.43 -36.59
C GLU A 2 20.91 2.68 -35.56
N ARG A 3 21.39 2.63 -34.31
CA ARG A 3 20.59 2.08 -33.23
C ARG A 3 19.46 3.07 -32.95
N LEU A 4 18.30 2.81 -33.53
CA LEU A 4 17.04 3.42 -33.11
C LEU A 4 16.95 3.31 -31.58
N PRO A 5 16.85 4.43 -30.84
CA PRO A 5 16.65 4.39 -29.40
C PRO A 5 15.33 3.67 -29.15
N GLY A 6 15.47 2.44 -28.66
CA GLY A 6 14.41 1.46 -28.65
C GLY A 6 13.11 1.98 -28.08
N ASP A 7 12.04 1.47 -28.67
CA ASP A 7 10.69 1.40 -28.13
C ASP A 7 10.72 0.87 -26.70
N ARG A 8 11.01 1.76 -25.75
CA ARG A 8 10.65 1.52 -24.37
C ARG A 8 9.15 1.78 -24.34
N PRO A 9 8.29 0.77 -24.14
CA PRO A 9 6.87 0.99 -24.03
C PRO A 9 6.68 2.12 -23.03
N TYR A 10 5.82 3.08 -23.38
CA TYR A 10 5.44 4.25 -22.57
C TYR A 10 4.88 3.80 -21.20
N ARG A 11 5.76 3.32 -20.33
CA ARG A 11 5.42 2.78 -19.02
C ARG A 11 5.49 3.95 -18.08
N CYS A 12 4.33 4.56 -17.80
CA CYS A 12 4.22 5.58 -16.75
C CYS A 12 4.90 5.06 -15.47
N PRO A 13 6.04 5.63 -15.06
CA PRO A 13 6.82 5.13 -13.92
C PRO A 13 5.99 5.17 -12.63
N VAL A 14 5.05 6.12 -12.56
CA VAL A 14 4.01 6.22 -11.53
C VAL A 14 3.18 4.94 -11.47
N LEU A 15 2.56 4.51 -12.57
CA LEU A 15 1.69 3.34 -12.59
C LEU A 15 2.44 2.05 -12.24
N ARG A 16 3.68 1.90 -12.74
CA ARG A 16 4.52 0.75 -12.40
C ARG A 16 4.87 0.73 -10.92
N SER A 17 5.26 1.87 -10.36
CA SER A 17 5.59 1.97 -8.93
C SER A 17 4.35 1.73 -8.05
N ALA A 18 3.19 2.23 -8.46
CA ALA A 18 1.91 1.99 -7.79
C ALA A 18 1.54 0.50 -7.81
N ALA A 19 1.66 -0.17 -8.97
CA ALA A 19 1.37 -1.60 -9.10
C ALA A 19 2.29 -2.46 -8.24
N VAL A 20 3.59 -2.14 -8.17
CA VAL A 20 4.54 -2.86 -7.31
C VAL A 20 4.25 -2.61 -5.83
N TYR A 21 3.95 -1.36 -5.45
CA TYR A 21 3.60 -1.00 -4.08
C TYR A 21 2.34 -1.71 -3.61
N PHE A 22 1.27 -1.62 -4.41
CA PHE A 22 0.02 -2.34 -4.23
C PHE A 22 0.27 -3.85 -4.14
N GLY A 23 0.99 -4.45 -5.09
CA GLY A 23 1.18 -5.89 -5.15
C GLY A 23 1.90 -6.45 -3.90
N ILE A 24 2.87 -5.74 -3.35
CA ILE A 24 3.55 -6.15 -2.12
C ILE A 24 2.59 -6.07 -0.93
N VAL A 25 1.93 -4.93 -0.72
CA VAL A 25 1.07 -4.73 0.46
C VAL A 25 -0.18 -5.61 0.39
N PHE A 26 -0.81 -5.70 -0.78
CA PHE A 26 -1.95 -6.58 -1.01
C PHE A 26 -1.57 -8.05 -0.85
N GLY A 27 -0.41 -8.48 -1.39
CA GLY A 27 0.05 -9.86 -1.22
C GLY A 27 0.29 -10.24 0.24
N VAL A 28 0.91 -9.34 1.01
CA VAL A 28 1.12 -9.53 2.45
C VAL A 28 -0.22 -9.56 3.20
N GLY A 29 -1.11 -8.60 2.92
CA GLY A 29 -2.45 -8.55 3.54
C GLY A 29 -3.31 -9.77 3.19
N PHE A 30 -3.24 -10.25 1.95
CA PHE A 30 -3.92 -11.45 1.50
C PHE A 30 -3.39 -12.72 2.18
N MET A 31 -2.06 -12.87 2.31
CA MET A 31 -1.48 -14.00 3.05
C MET A 31 -1.86 -13.95 4.53
N LEU A 32 -1.77 -12.77 5.16
CA LEU A 32 -2.19 -12.58 6.55
C LEU A 32 -3.67 -12.96 6.72
N GLY A 33 -4.57 -12.41 5.90
CA GLY A 33 -6.00 -12.71 5.95
C GLY A 33 -6.34 -14.18 5.65
N SER A 34 -5.66 -14.81 4.69
CA SER A 34 -5.86 -16.22 4.34
C SER A 34 -5.43 -17.17 5.45
N VAL A 35 -4.39 -16.81 6.21
CA VAL A 35 -3.94 -17.57 7.39
C VAL A 35 -4.81 -17.27 8.61
N ARG A 36 -5.28 -16.03 8.75
CA ARG A 36 -6.01 -15.55 9.91
C ARG A 36 -7.40 -16.16 10.05
N VAL A 37 -8.15 -16.26 8.96
CA VAL A 37 -9.55 -16.75 8.97
C VAL A 37 -9.68 -18.21 9.46
N PRO A 38 -8.88 -19.18 8.98
CA PRO A 38 -9.00 -20.57 9.45
C PRO A 38 -8.22 -20.90 10.73
N PHE A 39 -7.08 -20.24 11.02
CA PHE A 39 -6.18 -20.66 12.11
C PHE A 39 -6.15 -19.74 13.33
N VAL A 40 -6.40 -18.44 13.20
CA VAL A 40 -6.19 -17.47 14.29
C VAL A 40 -7.49 -17.16 15.05
N VAL A 41 -8.62 -17.09 14.33
CA VAL A 41 -9.96 -16.89 14.92
C VAL A 41 -10.33 -17.94 15.99
N PRO A 42 -10.01 -19.25 15.83
CA PRO A 42 -10.39 -20.25 16.84
C PRO A 42 -9.58 -20.17 18.14
N TRP A 43 -8.38 -19.57 18.12
CA TRP A 43 -7.40 -19.68 19.22
C TRP A 43 -7.25 -18.40 20.07
N LEU A 44 -7.48 -17.21 19.50
CA LEU A 44 -7.16 -15.92 20.14
C LEU A 44 -8.34 -14.96 20.32
N GLY A 45 -9.52 -15.30 19.79
CA GLY A 45 -10.68 -14.42 19.73
C GLY A 45 -10.55 -13.31 18.67
N GLU A 46 -11.69 -12.86 18.13
CA GLU A 46 -11.74 -11.90 16.99
C GLU A 46 -10.95 -10.60 17.24
N ARG A 47 -11.06 -10.00 18.43
CA ARG A 47 -10.48 -8.68 18.75
C ARG A 47 -8.96 -8.66 18.88
N SER A 48 -8.38 -9.67 19.54
CA SER A 48 -6.91 -9.74 19.73
C SER A 48 -6.20 -10.07 18.41
N ALA A 49 -6.83 -10.90 17.59
CA ALA A 49 -6.36 -11.21 16.25
C ALA A 49 -6.40 -9.97 15.34
N GLU A 50 -7.41 -9.09 15.46
CA GLU A 50 -7.51 -7.86 14.64
C GLU A 50 -6.41 -6.88 15.02
N LEU A 51 -6.19 -6.70 16.32
CA LEU A 51 -5.20 -5.77 16.83
C LEU A 51 -3.76 -6.18 16.52
N ALA A 52 -3.46 -7.49 16.43
CA ALA A 52 -2.13 -7.96 16.05
C ALA A 52 -1.84 -7.79 14.55
N GLU A 53 -2.87 -7.77 13.71
CA GLU A 53 -2.72 -7.65 12.26
C GLU A 53 -2.45 -6.21 11.82
N MET A 54 -2.99 -5.22 12.54
CA MET A 54 -2.77 -3.80 12.28
C MET A 54 -1.30 -3.35 12.35
N PRO A 55 -0.50 -3.67 13.39
CA PRO A 55 0.91 -3.33 13.43
C PRO A 55 1.73 -4.07 12.37
N LEU A 56 1.37 -5.32 12.05
CA LEU A 56 2.01 -6.07 10.97
C LEU A 56 1.75 -5.42 9.60
N MET A 57 0.52 -5.01 9.33
CA MET A 57 0.15 -4.27 8.12
C MET A 57 0.89 -2.93 8.05
N PHE A 58 1.01 -2.20 9.16
CA PHE A 58 1.78 -0.96 9.19
C PHE A 58 3.25 -1.18 8.85
N ILE A 59 3.88 -2.22 9.39
CA ILE A 59 5.26 -2.59 9.07
C ILE A 59 5.38 -2.94 7.59
N ALA A 60 4.44 -3.71 7.03
CA ALA A 60 4.43 -4.06 5.62
C ALA A 60 4.33 -2.82 4.72
N ILE A 61 3.42 -1.89 5.04
CA ILE A 61 3.26 -0.60 4.36
C ILE A 61 4.57 0.19 4.39
N PHE A 62 5.19 0.30 5.57
CA PHE A 62 6.44 1.03 5.77
C PHE A 62 7.60 0.46 4.95
N LEU A 63 7.78 -0.87 4.99
CA LEU A 63 8.84 -1.57 4.24
C LEU A 63 8.60 -1.49 2.74
N ALA A 64 7.37 -1.72 2.28
CA ALA A 64 7.00 -1.64 0.87
C ALA A 64 7.20 -0.23 0.30
N ALA A 65 6.77 0.81 1.03
CA ALA A 65 6.98 2.20 0.63
C ALA A 65 8.48 2.53 0.54
N GLY A 66 9.27 2.08 1.51
CA GLY A 66 10.72 2.21 1.48
C GLY A 66 11.38 1.53 0.27
N TYR A 67 10.96 0.30 -0.02
CA TYR A 67 11.46 -0.46 -1.17
C TYR A 67 11.14 0.24 -2.50
N VAL A 68 9.90 0.68 -2.69
CA VAL A 68 9.45 1.33 -3.94
C VAL A 68 10.12 2.69 -4.13
N VAL A 69 10.24 3.50 -3.07
CA VAL A 69 10.96 4.79 -3.12
C VAL A 69 12.43 4.57 -3.46
N ARG A 70 13.10 3.57 -2.88
CA ARG A 70 14.50 3.26 -3.20
C ARG A 70 14.65 2.74 -4.64
N ARG A 71 13.70 1.95 -5.13
CA ARG A 71 13.75 1.30 -6.46
C ARG A 71 13.40 2.23 -7.61
N TYR A 72 12.49 3.17 -7.40
CA TYR A 72 11.92 4.06 -8.43
C TYR A 72 12.12 5.56 -8.14
N GLY A 73 12.87 5.92 -7.09
CA GLY A 73 13.13 7.29 -6.65
C GLY A 73 13.67 8.24 -7.72
N VAL A 74 14.43 7.70 -8.67
CA VAL A 74 15.04 8.43 -9.81
C VAL A 74 14.04 8.66 -10.95
N SER A 75 13.01 7.81 -11.08
CA SER A 75 12.09 7.82 -12.22
C SER A 75 10.77 8.57 -11.94
N VAL A 76 10.46 8.86 -10.68
CA VAL A 76 9.20 9.51 -10.27
C VAL A 76 9.50 10.87 -9.67
N THR A 77 8.87 11.92 -10.24
CA THR A 77 8.99 13.30 -9.74
C THR A 77 8.47 13.43 -8.31
N PRO A 78 8.91 14.44 -7.53
CA PRO A 78 8.47 14.63 -6.15
C PRO A 78 6.94 14.67 -5.99
N ARG A 79 6.23 15.37 -6.89
CA ARG A 79 4.76 15.43 -6.93
C ARG A 79 4.12 14.13 -7.41
N GLY A 80 4.83 13.34 -8.21
CA GLY A 80 4.36 12.05 -8.71
C GLY A 80 4.12 11.02 -7.61
N TRP A 81 4.78 11.12 -6.46
CA TRP A 81 4.58 10.20 -5.33
C TRP A 81 3.19 10.27 -4.71
N ALA A 82 2.53 11.43 -4.76
CA ALA A 82 1.12 11.54 -4.36
C ALA A 82 0.23 10.73 -5.32
N LEU A 83 0.48 10.81 -6.63
CA LEU A 83 -0.24 10.02 -7.62
C LEU A 83 0.03 8.52 -7.48
N VAL A 84 1.25 8.13 -7.09
CA VAL A 84 1.58 6.72 -6.80
C VAL A 84 0.74 6.20 -5.63
N GLY A 85 0.64 6.97 -4.54
CA GLY A 85 -0.18 6.64 -3.38
C GLY A 85 -1.66 6.48 -3.73
N VAL A 86 -2.23 7.47 -4.43
CA VAL A 86 -3.64 7.45 -4.86
C VAL A 86 -3.93 6.29 -5.82
N ALA A 87 -3.07 6.07 -6.82
CA ALA A 87 -3.25 4.98 -7.77
C ALA A 87 -3.14 3.61 -7.10
N ALA A 88 -2.18 3.44 -6.18
CA ALA A 88 -2.05 2.20 -5.41
C ALA A 88 -3.25 1.97 -4.48
N LEU A 89 -3.78 3.04 -3.87
CA LEU A 89 -4.97 2.99 -3.02
C LEU A 89 -6.20 2.54 -3.83
N ALA A 90 -6.40 3.12 -5.01
CA ALA A 90 -7.49 2.73 -5.90
C ALA A 90 -7.39 1.25 -6.30
N LEU A 91 -6.20 0.77 -6.65
CA LEU A 91 -5.96 -0.65 -6.94
C LEU A 91 -6.27 -1.54 -5.73
N LEU A 92 -5.84 -1.12 -4.53
CA LEU A 92 -6.06 -1.85 -3.29
C LEU A 92 -7.56 -2.00 -2.98
N VAL A 93 -8.31 -0.90 -3.01
CA VAL A 93 -9.76 -0.91 -2.75
C VAL A 93 -10.50 -1.75 -3.79
N CYS A 94 -10.17 -1.61 -5.08
CA CYS A 94 -10.75 -2.44 -6.13
C CYS A 94 -10.48 -3.94 -5.89
N ALA A 95 -9.26 -4.30 -5.52
CA ALA A 95 -8.90 -5.68 -5.24
C ALA A 95 -9.60 -6.22 -3.98
N GLU A 96 -9.72 -5.42 -2.93
CA GLU A 96 -10.43 -5.80 -1.71
C GLU A 96 -11.91 -6.02 -1.97
N LEU A 97 -12.58 -5.12 -2.70
CA LEU A 97 -13.98 -5.28 -3.08
C LEU A 97 -14.20 -6.51 -3.96
N LEU A 98 -13.32 -6.74 -4.93
CA LEU A 98 -13.41 -7.91 -5.81
C LEU A 98 -13.21 -9.20 -5.01
N LEU A 99 -12.26 -9.22 -4.08
CA LEU A 99 -12.03 -10.36 -3.21
C LEU A 99 -13.21 -10.59 -2.25
N ALA A 100 -13.78 -9.52 -1.69
CA ALA A 100 -14.96 -9.61 -0.83
C ALA A 100 -16.15 -10.22 -1.58
N VAL A 101 -16.41 -9.77 -2.80
CA VAL A 101 -17.48 -10.35 -3.64
C VAL A 101 -17.17 -11.81 -4.00
N ALA A 102 -15.93 -12.13 -4.37
CA ALA A 102 -15.52 -13.46 -4.77
C ALA A 102 -15.54 -14.49 -3.63
N LEU A 103 -15.14 -14.09 -2.42
CA LEU A 103 -15.07 -14.99 -1.24
C LEU A 103 -16.36 -15.04 -0.44
N ALA A 104 -17.07 -13.93 -0.26
CA ALA A 104 -18.26 -13.88 0.58
C ALA A 104 -19.51 -14.38 -0.14
N GLY A 105 -19.56 -14.33 -1.47
CA GLY A 105 -20.75 -14.67 -2.26
C GLY A 105 -21.98 -13.80 -1.97
N ARG A 106 -21.81 -12.72 -1.20
CA ARG A 106 -22.85 -11.76 -0.78
C ARG A 106 -22.55 -10.38 -1.35
N GLY A 107 -23.59 -9.59 -1.59
CA GLY A 107 -23.46 -8.26 -2.19
C GLY A 107 -22.69 -7.29 -1.29
N VAL A 108 -21.98 -6.34 -1.91
CA VAL A 108 -21.16 -5.31 -1.23
C VAL A 108 -21.91 -4.59 -0.10
N GLY A 109 -23.23 -4.43 -0.22
CA GLY A 109 -24.09 -3.82 0.81
C GLY A 109 -24.20 -4.60 2.12
N GLU A 110 -24.26 -5.94 2.09
CA GLU A 110 -24.29 -6.77 3.31
C GLU A 110 -22.92 -6.81 4.01
N TYR A 111 -21.84 -6.68 3.24
CA TYR A 111 -20.48 -6.60 3.77
C TYR A 111 -20.22 -5.28 4.51
N ILE A 112 -20.82 -4.18 4.04
CA ILE A 112 -20.73 -2.88 4.71
C ILE A 112 -21.63 -2.83 5.95
N ALA A 113 -22.82 -3.43 5.89
CA ALA A 113 -23.79 -3.40 6.99
C ALA A 113 -23.39 -4.27 8.21
N SER A 114 -22.55 -5.29 8.02
CA SER A 114 -22.09 -6.18 9.09
C SER A 114 -20.79 -5.74 9.75
N ARG A 115 -20.14 -4.67 9.27
CA ARG A 115 -18.82 -4.25 9.75
C ARG A 115 -18.92 -3.46 11.05
N ASP A 116 -18.21 -3.90 12.08
CA ASP A 116 -18.15 -3.22 13.37
C ASP A 116 -17.59 -1.78 13.20
N PRO A 117 -18.30 -0.74 13.66
CA PRO A 117 -17.91 0.67 13.46
C PRO A 117 -16.53 1.03 14.02
N VAL A 118 -16.04 0.30 15.03
CA VAL A 118 -14.69 0.54 15.60
C VAL A 118 -13.61 0.04 14.65
N SER A 119 -13.76 -1.17 14.09
CA SER A 119 -12.80 -1.77 13.14
C SER A 119 -12.76 -0.98 11.82
N GLY A 120 -13.91 -0.44 11.38
CA GLY A 120 -14.00 0.41 10.18
C GLY A 120 -13.14 1.69 10.27
N SER A 121 -13.13 2.35 11.43
CA SER A 121 -12.38 3.59 11.65
C SER A 121 -10.86 3.38 11.54
N VAL A 122 -10.37 2.29 12.13
CA VAL A 122 -8.94 1.98 12.11
C VAL A 122 -8.49 1.51 10.72
N TYR A 123 -9.34 0.76 10.02
CA TYR A 123 -9.12 0.38 8.63
C TYR A 123 -8.97 1.61 7.71
N LEU A 124 -9.85 2.61 7.86
CA LEU A 124 -9.73 3.89 7.14
C LEU A 124 -8.42 4.62 7.47
N GLY A 125 -8.01 4.61 8.74
CA GLY A 125 -6.72 5.16 9.16
C GLY A 125 -5.54 4.47 8.48
N MET A 126 -5.59 3.15 8.31
CA MET A 126 -4.55 2.39 7.61
C MET A 126 -4.54 2.64 6.10
N LEU A 127 -5.70 2.81 5.46
CA LEU A 127 -5.80 3.21 4.06
C LEU A 127 -5.14 4.59 3.83
N LEU A 128 -5.40 5.53 4.74
CA LEU A 128 -4.78 6.85 4.67
C LEU A 128 -3.26 6.76 4.87
N ALA A 129 -2.81 5.98 5.86
CA ALA A 129 -1.39 5.74 6.09
C ALA A 129 -0.73 5.12 4.84
N PHE A 130 -1.35 4.11 4.23
CA PHE A 130 -0.88 3.48 3.00
C PHE A 130 -0.74 4.46 1.84
N ALA A 131 -1.73 5.34 1.64
CA ALA A 131 -1.72 6.34 0.57
C ALA A 131 -0.61 7.40 0.75
N VAL A 132 -0.34 7.82 1.98
CA VAL A 132 0.59 8.93 2.29
C VAL A 132 2.03 8.43 2.48
N MET A 133 2.24 7.16 2.86
CA MET A 133 3.56 6.60 3.21
C MET A 133 4.65 6.79 2.13
N PRO A 134 4.39 6.60 0.81
CA PRO A 134 5.42 6.77 -0.21
C PRO A 134 5.95 8.21 -0.28
N TRP A 135 5.07 9.19 -0.05
CA TRP A 135 5.44 10.60 -0.02
C TRP A 135 6.26 10.95 1.22
N LEU A 136 5.85 10.48 2.40
CA LEU A 136 6.59 10.67 3.66
C LEU A 136 7.99 10.08 3.58
N ARG A 137 8.13 8.83 3.10
CA ARG A 137 9.42 8.14 2.98
C ARG A 137 10.40 8.84 2.05
N ARG A 138 9.90 9.58 1.05
CA ARG A 138 10.75 10.46 0.22
C ARG A 138 11.15 11.73 0.96
N GLY A 139 10.21 12.39 1.63
CA GLY A 139 10.47 13.64 2.37
C GLY A 139 11.60 13.51 3.39
N PHE A 140 11.63 12.40 4.14
CA PHE A 140 12.70 12.11 5.10
C PHE A 140 14.11 11.95 4.48
N GLY A 141 14.22 11.68 3.17
CA GLY A 141 15.50 11.54 2.47
C GLY A 141 16.07 12.85 1.91
N GLY A 142 15.27 13.92 1.83
CA GLY A 142 15.63 15.17 1.16
C GLY A 142 16.24 16.26 2.05
N SER A 143 15.98 16.25 3.37
CA SER A 143 16.43 17.35 4.26
C SER A 143 17.89 17.25 4.72
N ARG A 144 18.62 16.17 4.41
CA ARG A 144 19.98 15.97 4.97
C ARG A 144 21.11 16.64 4.16
N SER A 145 20.80 17.29 3.03
CA SER A 145 21.79 17.89 2.14
C SER A 145 21.73 19.42 2.02
N ARG A 146 20.77 20.08 2.68
CA ARG A 146 20.67 21.56 2.64
C ARG A 146 21.55 22.21 3.72
N ASP A 147 21.69 21.57 4.89
CA ASP A 147 22.47 22.11 6.00
C ASP A 147 24.00 22.06 5.80
N ARG A 148 24.50 21.31 4.81
CA ARG A 148 25.95 21.18 4.55
C ARG A 148 26.48 22.16 3.50
N ALA A 149 25.59 22.85 2.77
CA ALA A 149 25.97 23.83 1.75
C ALA A 149 26.07 25.27 2.32
N ASP A 150 25.41 25.55 3.44
CA ASP A 150 25.37 26.89 4.05
C ASP A 150 26.43 27.08 5.15
N GLY A 151 27.34 26.11 5.31
CA GLY A 151 28.38 26.09 6.35
C GLY A 151 29.81 25.90 5.85
N ALA A 152 30.07 26.18 4.56
CA ALA A 152 31.40 26.13 3.96
C ALA A 152 31.80 27.49 3.38
#